data_AF-A0A1A2DM67-F1
#
_entry.id   AF-A0A1A2DM67-F1
#
_cell.length_a   1.000
_cell.length_b   1.000
_cell.length_c   1.000
_cell.angle_alpha   90.00
_cell.angle_beta   90.00
_cell.angle_gamma   90.00
#
_symmetry.space_group_name_H-M   'P 1'
#
loop_
_entity.id
_entity.type
_entity.pdbx_description
1 polymer ?
#
loop_
_entity_poly.entity_id
_entity_poly.type
_entity_poly.pdbx_seq_one_letter_code
_entity_poly.pdbx_strand_id
1 'polypeptide(L)'
;MTADPMPDQPGQVTIVLDRKKVSVSRVANETLLESARRAGLSPPFSCEAGNCGTCMGKLTEGRATMRINDALDEDEVEEGYILTCQAIPETDTISVTYDD
;
A
#
# COMPACT_ATOMS: atom_id res chain seq x y z
N MET A 1 -37.07 -12.87 -8.29
CA MET A 1 -36.16 -11.81 -8.76
C MET A 1 -35.17 -11.59 -7.64
N THR A 2 -34.10 -12.36 -7.64
CA THR A 2 -33.09 -12.34 -6.57
C THR A 2 -32.38 -11.00 -6.64
N ALA A 3 -32.52 -10.18 -5.61
CA ALA A 3 -31.66 -9.01 -5.45
C ALA A 3 -30.25 -9.55 -5.21
N ASP A 4 -29.39 -9.46 -6.22
CA ASP A 4 -27.95 -9.56 -6.03
C ASP A 4 -27.57 -8.47 -5.01
N PRO A 5 -27.02 -8.82 -3.84
CA PRO A 5 -26.44 -7.80 -2.99
C PRO A 5 -25.30 -7.17 -3.79
N MET A 6 -25.48 -5.89 -4.16
CA MET A 6 -24.41 -5.07 -4.72
C MET A 6 -23.18 -5.29 -3.84
N PRO A 7 -22.01 -5.66 -4.41
CA PRO A 7 -20.89 -6.03 -3.58
C PRO A 7 -20.53 -4.81 -2.74
N ASP A 8 -20.59 -4.98 -1.42
CA ASP A 8 -19.76 -4.29 -0.44
C ASP A 8 -18.45 -3.97 -1.14
N GLN A 9 -18.24 -2.72 -1.55
CA GLN A 9 -17.20 -2.38 -2.52
C GLN A 9 -15.88 -2.92 -1.98
N PRO A 10 -15.32 -3.98 -2.57
CA PRO A 10 -14.10 -4.55 -2.04
C PRO A 10 -13.08 -3.45 -2.20
N GLY A 11 -12.50 -2.99 -1.09
CA GLY A 11 -11.52 -1.92 -1.12
C GLY A 11 -10.50 -2.14 -2.24
N GLN A 12 -9.99 -1.09 -2.85
CA GLN A 12 -9.05 -1.17 -3.96
C GLN A 12 -7.69 -0.63 -3.55
N VAL A 13 -6.66 -1.45 -3.74
CA VAL A 13 -5.26 -1.04 -3.57
C VAL A 13 -4.68 -0.82 -4.95
N THR A 14 -4.20 0.39 -5.18
CA THR A 14 -3.56 0.80 -6.43
C THR A 14 -2.09 1.06 -6.17
N ILE A 15 -1.23 0.45 -6.98
CA ILE A 15 0.21 0.57 -6.85
C ILE A 15 0.80 1.10 -8.17
N VAL A 16 1.65 2.11 -8.06
CA VAL A 16 2.41 2.69 -9.17
C VAL A 16 3.89 2.37 -8.99
N LEU A 17 4.46 1.60 -9.92
CA LEU A 17 5.87 1.20 -9.93
C LEU A 17 6.38 1.21 -11.39
N ASP A 18 7.53 1.82 -11.66
CA ASP A 18 8.11 1.94 -13.02
C ASP A 18 7.11 2.54 -14.04
N ARG A 19 6.37 3.58 -13.65
CA ARG A 19 5.23 4.17 -14.40
C ARG A 19 4.10 3.19 -14.74
N LYS A 20 4.11 1.97 -14.21
CA LYS A 20 3.01 1.01 -14.33
C LYS A 20 2.08 1.17 -13.14
N LYS A 21 0.80 1.38 -13.42
CA LYS A 21 -0.27 1.42 -12.43
C LYS A 21 -1.03 0.10 -12.46
N VAL A 22 -1.07 -0.62 -11.33
CA VAL A 22 -1.83 -1.86 -11.19
C VAL A 22 -2.75 -1.73 -9.98
N SER A 23 -4.00 -2.16 -10.13
CA SER A 23 -5.00 -2.12 -9.07
C SER A 23 -5.47 -3.53 -8.75
N VAL A 24 -5.53 -3.85 -7.45
CA VAL A 24 -5.98 -5.13 -6.92
C VAL A 24 -7.00 -4.92 -5.81
N SER A 25 -7.85 -5.92 -5.57
CA SER A 25 -8.78 -5.89 -4.44
C SER A 25 -8.03 -5.98 -3.13
N ARG A 26 -8.26 -5.06 -2.21
CA ARG A 26 -7.78 -5.03 -0.82
C ARG A 26 -8.12 -6.34 -0.12
N VAL A 27 -7.14 -6.86 0.62
CA VAL A 27 -7.33 -7.98 1.53
C VAL A 27 -7.08 -7.49 2.95
N ALA A 28 -7.94 -7.88 3.88
CA ALA A 28 -7.75 -7.52 5.28
C ALA A 28 -6.46 -8.16 5.83
N ASN A 29 -5.71 -7.40 6.64
CA ASN A 29 -4.40 -7.79 7.18
C ASN A 29 -3.28 -7.98 6.15
N GLU A 30 -3.49 -7.62 4.89
CA GLU A 30 -2.44 -7.61 3.85
C GLU A 30 -1.77 -6.24 3.83
N THR A 31 -0.44 -6.23 3.73
CA THR A 31 0.35 -5.01 3.56
C THR A 31 0.28 -4.49 2.13
N LEU A 32 0.64 -3.22 1.92
CA LEU A 32 0.75 -2.66 0.56
C LEU A 32 1.83 -3.35 -0.28
N LEU A 33 2.91 -3.83 0.35
CA LEU A 33 3.94 -4.62 -0.31
C LEU A 33 3.38 -5.96 -0.81
N GLU A 34 2.65 -6.69 0.04
CA GLU A 34 2.02 -7.96 -0.34
C GLU A 34 0.98 -7.76 -1.44
N SER A 35 0.16 -6.70 -1.34
CA SER A 35 -0.80 -6.30 -2.36
C SER A 35 -0.12 -6.05 -3.71
N ALA A 36 1.02 -5.35 -3.71
CA ALA A 36 1.82 -5.11 -4.91
C ALA A 36 2.40 -6.41 -5.49
N ARG A 37 2.96 -7.28 -4.66
CA ARG A 37 3.47 -8.59 -5.09
C ARG A 37 2.38 -9.46 -5.72
N ARG A 38 1.19 -9.49 -5.12
CA ARG A 38 0.01 -10.18 -5.66
C ARG A 38 -0.48 -9.57 -6.97
N ALA A 39 -0.32 -8.26 -7.13
CA ALA A 39 -0.58 -7.56 -8.39
C ALA A 39 0.41 -7.93 -9.52
N GLY A 40 1.43 -8.74 -9.22
CA GLY A 40 2.50 -9.07 -10.16
C GLY A 40 3.56 -7.98 -10.28
N LEU A 41 3.54 -6.99 -9.39
CA LEU A 41 4.61 -6.00 -9.27
C LEU A 41 5.72 -6.53 -8.37
N SER A 42 6.94 -6.05 -8.59
CA SER A 42 8.10 -6.38 -7.77
C SER A 42 8.66 -5.11 -7.15
N PRO A 43 7.95 -4.51 -6.18
CA PRO A 43 8.45 -3.34 -5.46
C PRO A 43 9.78 -3.67 -4.76
N PRO A 44 10.66 -2.67 -4.60
CA PRO A 44 11.91 -2.87 -3.88
C PRO A 44 11.64 -3.27 -2.43
N PHE A 45 12.30 -4.32 -1.96
CA PHE A 45 12.22 -4.77 -0.58
C PHE A 45 13.56 -5.35 -0.12
N SER A 46 13.80 -5.35 1.20
CA SER A 46 15.03 -5.91 1.78
C SER A 46 14.76 -6.58 3.12
N CYS A 47 14.36 -5.79 4.14
CA CYS A 47 14.22 -6.27 5.51
C CYS A 47 12.83 -6.81 5.85
N GLU A 48 11.78 -6.24 5.25
CA GLU A 48 10.36 -6.47 5.61
C GLU A 48 10.05 -6.23 7.11
N ALA A 49 10.96 -5.60 7.86
CA ALA A 49 10.86 -5.37 9.30
C ALA A 49 10.59 -3.90 9.67
N GLY A 50 10.61 -2.98 8.69
CA GLY A 50 10.35 -1.55 8.93
C GLY A 50 11.58 -0.71 9.32
N ASN A 51 12.80 -1.23 9.15
CA ASN A 51 14.04 -0.59 9.59
C ASN A 51 15.04 -0.24 8.47
N CYS A 52 14.76 -0.61 7.21
CA CYS A 52 15.70 -0.44 6.10
C CYS A 52 15.30 0.62 5.07
N GLY A 53 14.04 1.07 5.04
CA GLY A 53 13.55 2.06 4.07
C GLY A 53 13.44 1.58 2.61
N THR A 54 13.91 0.38 2.25
CA THR A 54 13.87 -0.10 0.86
C THR A 54 12.46 -0.23 0.29
N CYS A 55 11.49 -0.53 1.16
CA CYS A 55 10.07 -0.64 0.82
C CYS A 55 9.34 0.72 0.87
N MET A 56 10.07 1.84 0.91
CA MET A 56 9.47 3.17 0.97
C MET A 56 8.66 3.45 -0.30
N GLY A 57 7.46 3.98 -0.11
CA GLY A 57 6.60 4.51 -1.16
C GLY A 57 5.80 5.68 -0.60
N LYS A 58 5.11 6.39 -1.48
CA LYS A 58 4.34 7.59 -1.13
C LYS A 58 2.86 7.36 -1.37
N LEU A 59 2.05 7.70 -0.37
CA LEU A 59 0.59 7.69 -0.51
C LEU A 59 0.16 8.86 -1.39
N THR A 60 -0.55 8.53 -2.46
CA THR A 60 -1.17 9.50 -3.37
C THR A 60 -2.68 9.61 -3.14
N GLU A 61 -3.28 8.60 -2.52
CA GLU A 61 -4.70 8.55 -2.19
C GLU A 61 -4.94 7.61 -1.01
N GLY A 62 -5.90 7.94 -0.15
CA GLY A 62 -6.28 7.11 0.99
C GLY A 62 -5.34 7.27 2.20
N ARG A 63 -5.46 6.33 3.15
CA ARG A 63 -4.61 6.27 4.35
C ARG A 63 -4.22 4.84 4.67
N ALA A 64 -3.00 4.68 5.17
CA ALA A 64 -2.50 3.44 5.73
C ALA A 64 -1.83 3.68 7.07
N THR A 65 -1.95 2.71 7.96
CA THR A 65 -1.22 2.69 9.23
C THR A 65 -0.03 1.75 9.11
N MET A 66 1.15 2.24 9.48
CA MET A 66 2.36 1.42 9.58
C MET A 66 2.41 0.73 10.94
N ARG A 67 2.64 -0.59 10.95
CA ARG A 67 2.81 -1.35 12.20
C ARG A 67 4.11 -0.99 12.92
N ILE A 68 5.19 -0.85 12.14
CA ILE A 68 6.53 -0.50 12.60
C ILE A 68 7.07 0.53 11.60
N ASN A 69 7.60 1.63 12.13
CA ASN A 69 8.34 2.62 11.36
C ASN A 69 9.58 3.05 12.16
N ASP A 70 10.71 2.38 11.89
CA ASP A 70 12.03 2.73 12.44
C ASP A 70 12.93 3.35 11.36
N ALA A 71 12.40 3.62 10.16
CA ALA A 71 13.18 4.05 9.01
C ALA A 71 12.81 5.43 8.46
N LEU A 72 11.57 5.88 8.64
CA LEU A 72 11.10 7.20 8.21
C LEU A 72 10.92 8.12 9.41
N ASP A 73 11.37 9.36 9.27
CA ASP A 73 11.14 10.44 10.22
C ASP A 73 9.68 10.93 10.17
N GLU A 74 9.24 11.65 11.21
CA GLU A 74 7.86 12.15 11.29
C GLU A 74 7.50 13.07 10.11
N ASP A 75 8.41 13.96 9.71
CA ASP A 75 8.22 14.86 8.55
C ASP A 75 7.96 14.07 7.26
N GLU A 76 8.69 12.97 7.02
CA GLU A 76 8.50 12.14 5.83
C GLU A 76 7.12 11.46 5.85
N VAL A 77 6.67 10.99 7.01
CA VAL A 77 5.34 10.42 7.17
C VAL A 77 4.25 11.48 6.94
N GLU A 78 4.46 12.70 7.41
CA GLU A 78 3.56 13.83 7.16
C GLU A 78 3.52 14.25 5.68
N GLU A 79 4.64 14.15 4.96
CA GLU A 79 4.69 14.31 3.50
C GLU A 79 4.04 13.16 2.72
N GLY A 80 3.62 12.11 3.42
CA GLY A 80 2.89 10.95 2.88
C GLY A 80 3.78 9.77 2.51
N TYR A 81 5.05 9.76 2.90
CA TYR A 81 5.91 8.59 2.75
C TYR A 81 5.56 7.52 3.78
N ILE A 82 5.60 6.27 3.33
CA ILE A 82 5.25 5.09 4.11
C ILE A 82 6.14 3.91 3.76
N LEU A 83 6.34 3.01 4.73
CA LEU A 83 6.97 1.73 4.52
C LEU A 83 5.92 0.72 4.08
N THR A 84 5.82 0.44 2.79
CA THR A 84 4.75 -0.41 2.23
C THR A 84 4.75 -1.83 2.78
N CYS A 85 5.91 -2.29 3.27
CA CYS A 85 6.09 -3.58 3.93
C CYS A 85 5.51 -3.64 5.35
N GLN A 86 5.19 -2.51 5.96
CA GLN A 86 4.55 -2.41 7.27
C GLN A 86 3.21 -1.65 7.22
N ALA A 87 2.91 -0.99 6.11
CA ALA A 87 1.70 -0.21 5.88
C ALA A 87 0.50 -1.10 5.57
N ILE A 88 -0.52 -0.99 6.41
CA ILE A 88 -1.82 -1.64 6.25
C ILE A 88 -2.85 -0.59 5.82
N PRO A 89 -3.57 -0.82 4.71
CA PRO A 89 -4.57 0.11 4.23
C PRO A 89 -5.76 0.23 5.20
N GLU A 90 -6.10 1.45 5.58
CA GLU A 90 -7.22 1.76 6.48
C GLU A 90 -8.47 2.18 5.73
N THR A 91 -8.30 2.77 4.54
CA THR A 91 -9.39 3.18 3.66
C THR A 91 -9.76 2.07 2.67
N ASP A 92 -10.99 2.13 2.15
CA ASP A 92 -11.42 1.23 1.08
C ASP A 92 -10.56 1.41 -0.16
N THR A 93 -10.40 2.64 -0.65
CA THR A 93 -9.50 2.94 -1.77
C THR A 93 -8.20 3.54 -1.25
N ILE A 94 -7.08 3.04 -1.76
CA ILE A 94 -5.74 3.55 -1.46
C ILE A 94 -4.84 3.47 -2.69
N SER A 95 -3.99 4.47 -2.89
CA SER A 95 -3.01 4.51 -3.98
C SER A 95 -1.62 4.84 -3.44
N VAL A 96 -0.63 4.01 -3.78
CA VAL A 96 0.77 4.20 -3.41
C VAL A 96 1.66 4.25 -4.66
N THR A 97 2.66 5.12 -4.67
CA THR A 97 3.67 5.24 -5.73
C THR A 97 5.08 4.98 -5.19
N TYR A 98 5.92 4.34 -6.00
CA TYR A 98 7.34 4.08 -5.72
C TYR A 98 8.27 4.85 -6.68
N ASP A 99 7.72 5.75 -7.51
CA ASP A 99 8.44 6.50 -8.57
C ASP A 99 8.91 7.90 -8.11
N ASP A 100 8.82 8.22 -6.82
CA ASP A 100 9.16 9.53 -6.25
C ASP A 100 10.65 9.61 -5.86
#